data_AF-A0A2V9B1J5-F1
#
_entry.id   AF-A0A2V9B1J5-F1
#
_cell.length_a   1.000
_cell.length_b   1.000
_cell.length_c   1.000
_cell.angle_alpha   90.00
_cell.angle_beta   90.00
_cell.angle_gamma   90.00
#
_symmetry.space_group_name_H-M   'P 1'
#
loop_
_entity.id
_entity.type
_entity.pdbx_description
1 polymer ?
#
loop_
_entity_poly.entity_id
_entity_poly.type
_entity_poly.pdbx_seq_one_letter_code
_entity_poly.pdbx_strand_id
1 'polypeptide(L)'
;MRPRHNFALILGAAFSRSLSIGFLGVVLGIYLARRGFSAAAIGAVLAAGLAGSALATLTVSLYADHVGRKRFLVALSALAALGGIGLPLTSHLAGVLFVAFFGTLNGLGTDRGPLF
;
A
#
# COMPACT_ATOMS: atom_id res chain seq x y z
N MET A 1 -10.65 -19.24 -23.04
CA MET A 1 -10.87 -18.44 -21.80
C MET A 1 -11.62 -17.16 -22.19
N ARG A 2 -12.83 -16.94 -21.66
CA ARG A 2 -13.75 -15.89 -22.17
C ARG A 2 -13.33 -14.50 -21.66
N PRO A 3 -13.13 -13.50 -22.53
CA PRO A 3 -12.54 -12.19 -22.18
C PRO A 3 -13.29 -11.42 -21.08
N ARG A 4 -14.59 -11.69 -20.89
CA ARG A 4 -15.42 -11.06 -19.83
C ARG A 4 -15.01 -11.42 -18.40
N HIS A 5 -14.55 -12.65 -18.15
CA HIS A 5 -14.17 -13.09 -16.80
C HIS A 5 -12.87 -12.44 -16.34
N ASN A 6 -11.90 -12.30 -17.24
CA ASN A 6 -10.63 -11.63 -16.93
C ASN A 6 -10.85 -10.14 -16.63
N PHE A 7 -11.76 -9.49 -17.36
CA PHE A 7 -12.10 -8.09 -17.11
C PHE A 7 -12.73 -7.89 -15.72
N ALA A 8 -13.70 -8.74 -15.35
CA ALA A 8 -14.31 -8.70 -14.03
C ALA A 8 -13.29 -8.96 -12.90
N LEU A 9 -12.37 -9.90 -13.09
CA LEU A 9 -11.30 -10.18 -12.13
C LEU A 9 -10.34 -8.99 -11.96
N ILE A 10 -9.93 -8.35 -13.05
CA ILE A 10 -9.05 -7.17 -13.00
C ILE A 10 -9.77 -6.00 -12.32
N LEU A 11 -11.03 -5.75 -12.68
CA LEU A 11 -11.82 -4.66 -12.10
C LEU A 11 -12.08 -4.89 -10.61
N GLY A 12 -12.43 -6.11 -10.21
CA GLY A 12 -12.62 -6.48 -8.81
C GLY A 12 -11.34 -6.33 -7.99
N ALA A 13 -10.19 -6.75 -8.55
CA ALA A 13 -8.90 -6.57 -7.90
C ALA A 13 -8.50 -5.08 -7.77
N ALA A 14 -8.72 -4.28 -8.82
CA ALA A 14 -8.45 -2.84 -8.79
C ALA A 14 -9.35 -2.13 -7.78
N PHE A 15 -10.66 -2.43 -7.78
CA PHE A 15 -11.62 -1.88 -6.82
C PHE A 15 -11.25 -2.24 -5.38
N SER A 16 -10.98 -3.51 -5.10
CA SER A 16 -10.60 -3.97 -3.75
C SER A 16 -9.32 -3.30 -3.28
N ARG A 17 -8.33 -3.15 -4.16
CA ARG A 17 -7.08 -2.45 -3.87
C ARG A 17 -7.33 -0.97 -3.54
N SER A 18 -8.06 -0.24 -4.39
CA SER A 18 -8.33 1.19 -4.17
C SER A 18 -9.18 1.44 -2.92
N LEU A 19 -10.20 0.60 -2.68
CA LEU A 19 -11.01 0.66 -1.46
C LEU A 19 -10.13 0.49 -0.20
N SER A 20 -9.25 -0.51 -0.21
CA SER A 20 -8.37 -0.80 0.91
C SER A 20 -7.39 0.34 1.18
N ILE A 21 -6.78 0.91 0.13
CA ILE A 21 -5.83 2.04 0.24
C ILE A 21 -6.54 3.29 0.76
N GLY A 22 -7.72 3.62 0.23
CA GLY A 22 -8.50 4.77 0.68
C GLY A 22 -8.96 4.64 2.14
N PHE A 23 -9.47 3.47 2.51
CA PHE A 23 -9.88 3.19 3.89
C PHE A 23 -8.70 3.21 4.86
N LEU A 24 -7.57 2.60 4.47
CA LEU A 24 -6.35 2.60 5.26
C LEU A 24 -5.84 4.02 5.52
N GLY A 25 -5.95 4.94 4.55
CA GLY A 25 -5.52 6.32 4.73
C GLY A 25 -6.20 7.04 5.90
N VAL A 26 -7.52 6.86 6.01
CA VAL A 26 -8.31 7.45 7.11
C VAL A 26 -8.06 6.71 8.42
N VAL A 27 -8.15 5.38 8.39
CA VAL A 27 -8.03 4.54 9.58
C VAL A 27 -6.64 4.62 10.20
N LEU A 28 -5.58 4.67 9.39
CA LEU A 28 -4.20 4.78 9.86
C LEU A 28 -3.97 6.08 10.63
N GLY A 29 -4.48 7.20 10.12
CA GLY A 29 -4.40 8.49 10.81
C GLY A 29 -5.12 8.46 12.15
N ILE A 30 -6.35 7.96 12.19
CA ILE A 30 -7.14 7.82 13.43
C ILE A 30 -6.46 6.85 14.41
N TYR A 31 -5.90 5.75 13.91
CA TYR A 31 -5.23 4.74 14.71
C TYR A 31 -4.00 5.31 15.42
N LEU A 32 -3.15 6.02 14.69
CA LEU A 32 -1.95 6.64 15.25
C LEU A 32 -2.30 7.79 16.21
N ALA A 33 -3.33 8.57 15.90
CA ALA A 33 -3.84 9.60 16.80
C ALA A 33 -4.34 9.01 18.13
N ARG A 34 -5.09 7.89 18.08
CA ARG A 34 -5.55 7.18 19.30
C ARG A 34 -4.41 6.55 20.10
N ARG A 35 -3.30 6.19 19.44
CA ARG A 35 -2.06 5.74 20.10
C ARG A 35 -1.27 6.89 20.75
N GLY A 36 -1.70 8.14 20.60
CA GLY A 36 -1.05 9.31 21.19
C GLY A 36 0.11 9.86 20.38
N PHE A 37 0.27 9.45 19.11
CA PHE A 37 1.30 10.02 18.23
C PHE A 37 0.98 11.47 17.88
N SER A 38 2.02 12.30 17.83
CA SER A 38 1.90 13.70 17.39
C SER A 38 1.56 13.79 15.89
N ALA A 39 0.92 14.87 15.47
CA ALA A 39 0.59 15.10 14.06
C ALA A 39 1.83 15.01 13.14
N ALA A 40 2.98 15.48 13.61
CA ALA A 40 4.26 15.35 12.89
C ALA A 40 4.69 13.88 12.70
N ALA A 41 4.53 13.04 13.73
CA ALA A 41 4.84 11.61 13.63
C ALA A 41 3.90 10.89 12.66
N ILE A 42 2.60 11.21 12.69
CA ILE A 42 1.62 10.67 11.74
C ILE A 42 2.00 11.06 10.30
N GLY A 43 2.36 12.33 10.08
CA GLY A 43 2.84 12.82 8.79
C GLY A 43 4.09 12.08 8.31
N ALA A 44 5.06 11.83 9.20
CA ALA A 44 6.26 11.07 8.88
C ALA A 44 5.95 9.62 8.48
N VAL A 45 4.99 8.97 9.15
CA VAL A 45 4.55 7.60 8.80
C VAL A 45 3.89 7.57 7.42
N LEU A 46 3.02 8.53 7.12
CA LEU A 46 2.40 8.64 5.80
C LEU A 46 3.43 8.92 4.70
N ALA A 47 4.41 9.79 4.97
CA ALA A 47 5.50 10.09 4.05
C ALA A 47 6.40 8.86 3.81
N ALA A 48 6.71 8.09 4.85
CA ALA A 48 7.47 6.84 4.72
C ALA A 48 6.72 5.81 3.87
N GLY A 49 5.41 5.65 4.08
CA GLY A 49 4.58 4.79 3.25
C GLY A 49 4.57 5.20 1.78
N LEU A 50 4.47 6.51 1.51
CA LEU A 50 4.53 7.05 0.15
C LEU A 50 5.90 6.82 -0.51
N ALA A 51 6.99 7.02 0.23
CA ALA A 51 8.34 6.74 -0.24
C ALA A 51 8.53 5.25 -0.59
N GLY A 52 8.00 4.36 0.25
CA GLY A 52 7.96 2.93 -0.01
C GLY A 52 7.19 2.59 -1.29
N SER A 53 6.03 3.20 -1.51
CA SER A 53 5.24 3.05 -2.75
C SER A 53 5.95 3.56 -4.00
N ALA A 54 6.65 4.69 -3.89
CA ALA A 54 7.44 5.23 -4.99
C ALA A 54 8.57 4.27 -5.37
N LEU A 55 9.30 3.75 -4.38
CA LEU A 55 10.35 2.76 -4.60
C LEU A 55 9.81 1.44 -5.14
N ALA A 56 8.69 0.95 -4.64
CA ALA A 56 8.01 -0.23 -5.18
C ALA A 56 7.63 -0.02 -6.64
N THR A 57 7.08 1.15 -6.98
CA THR A 57 6.71 1.52 -8.35
C THR A 57 7.93 1.58 -9.25
N LEU A 58 9.00 2.25 -8.84
CA LEU A 58 10.27 2.32 -9.59
C LEU A 58 10.85 0.92 -9.80
N THR A 59 10.86 0.09 -8.77
CA THR A 59 11.38 -1.28 -8.83
C THR A 59 10.57 -2.12 -9.83
N VAL A 60 9.24 -2.02 -9.80
CA VAL A 60 8.37 -2.66 -10.79
C VAL A 60 8.64 -2.11 -12.19
N SER A 61 8.71 -0.80 -12.36
CA SER A 61 8.94 -0.19 -13.67
C SER A 61 10.27 -0.60 -14.30
N LEU A 62 11.31 -0.84 -13.51
CA LEU A 62 12.64 -1.22 -14.02
C LEU A 62 12.83 -2.73 -14.16
N TYR A 63 12.25 -3.54 -13.25
CA TYR A 63 12.56 -4.98 -13.15
C TYR A 63 11.39 -5.91 -13.50
N ALA A 64 10.15 -5.41 -13.66
CA ALA A 64 9.00 -6.28 -13.88
C ALA A 64 9.03 -7.02 -15.23
N ASP A 65 9.66 -6.45 -16.25
CA ASP A 65 9.75 -7.05 -17.58
C ASP A 65 10.76 -8.21 -17.63
N HIS A 66 11.79 -8.20 -16.78
CA HIS A 66 12.79 -9.26 -16.68
C HIS A 66 12.35 -10.45 -15.81
N VAL A 67 11.61 -10.21 -14.73
CA VAL A 67 11.27 -11.24 -13.72
C VAL A 67 9.87 -11.82 -13.90
N GLY A 68 9.02 -11.13 -14.66
CA GLY A 68 7.63 -11.51 -14.93
C GLY A 68 6.63 -10.75 -14.05
N ARG A 69 5.80 -9.95 -14.69
CA ARG A 69 4.81 -9.02 -14.12
C ARG A 69 3.88 -9.64 -13.06
N LYS A 70 3.50 -10.92 -13.19
CA LYS A 70 2.62 -11.61 -12.23
C LYS A 70 3.31 -11.86 -10.88
N ARG A 71 4.59 -12.22 -10.86
CA ARG A 71 5.33 -12.54 -9.62
C ARG A 71 5.55 -11.29 -8.77
N PHE A 72 5.90 -10.18 -9.41
CA PHE A 72 6.05 -8.89 -8.75
C PHE A 72 4.76 -8.40 -8.09
N LEU A 73 3.62 -8.53 -8.79
CA LEU A 73 2.32 -8.14 -8.24
C LEU A 73 1.95 -8.98 -7.00
N VAL A 74 2.22 -10.29 -7.04
CA VAL A 74 1.95 -11.16 -5.88
C VAL A 74 2.88 -10.82 -4.70
N ALA A 75 4.17 -10.59 -4.96
CA ALA A 75 5.12 -10.22 -3.91
C ALA A 75 4.74 -8.89 -3.24
N LEU A 76 4.36 -7.88 -4.02
CA LEU A 76 3.91 -6.58 -3.48
C LEU A 76 2.62 -6.70 -2.68
N SER A 77 1.66 -7.49 -3.14
CA SER A 77 0.43 -7.76 -2.38
C SER A 77 0.72 -8.47 -1.06
N ALA A 78 1.67 -9.41 -1.04
CA ALA A 78 2.10 -10.08 0.18
C ALA A 78 2.80 -9.10 1.14
N LEU A 79 3.66 -8.22 0.61
CA LEU A 79 4.36 -7.21 1.41
C LEU A 79 3.37 -6.22 2.05
N ALA A 80 2.36 -5.78 1.29
CA ALA A 80 1.30 -4.92 1.79
C ALA A 80 0.45 -5.61 2.87
N ALA A 81 0.11 -6.88 2.69
CA ALA A 81 -0.62 -7.66 3.70
C ALA A 81 0.20 -7.82 4.99
N LEU A 82 1.49 -8.15 4.88
CA LEU A 82 2.41 -8.23 6.01
C LEU A 82 2.56 -6.87 6.71
N GLY A 83 2.58 -5.77 5.96
CA GLY A 83 2.57 -4.42 6.50
C GLY A 83 1.33 -4.15 7.34
N GLY A 84 0.14 -4.45 6.81
CA GLY A 84 -1.12 -4.28 7.54
C GLY A 84 -1.19 -5.10 8.84
N ILE A 85 -0.65 -6.32 8.83
CA ILE A 85 -0.57 -7.20 10.02
C ILE A 85 0.50 -6.72 11.01
N GLY A 86 1.62 -6.21 10.53
CA GLY A 86 2.74 -5.75 11.36
C GLY A 86 2.43 -4.46 12.13
N LEU A 87 1.48 -3.65 11.64
CA LEU A 87 1.12 -2.37 12.23
C LEU A 87 0.58 -2.49 13.67
N PRO A 88 -0.44 -3.34 13.97
CA PRO A 88 -0.92 -3.51 15.35
C PRO A 88 0.09 -4.16 16.29
N LEU A 89 1.02 -4.96 15.76
CA LEU A 89 2.06 -5.67 16.53
C LEU A 89 3.18 -4.74 16.99
N THR A 90 3.22 -3.50 16.49
CA THR A 90 4.31 -2.57 16.76
C THR A 90 3.84 -1.39 17.61
N SER A 91 4.55 -1.10 18.69
CA SER A 91 4.26 -0.01 19.63
C SER A 91 5.23 1.17 19.55
N HIS A 92 6.37 1.02 18.87
CA HIS A 92 7.40 2.06 18.75
C HIS A 92 7.39 2.72 17.37
N LEU A 93 7.63 4.05 17.33
CA LEU A 93 7.60 4.85 16.09
C LEU A 93 8.48 4.28 14.98
N ALA A 94 9.70 3.84 15.32
CA ALA A 94 10.65 3.29 14.35
C ALA A 94 10.11 2.04 13.65
N GLY A 95 9.46 1.14 14.39
CA GLY A 95 8.86 -0.04 13.79
C GLY A 95 7.61 0.31 12.96
N VAL A 96 6.80 1.29 13.39
CA VAL A 96 5.66 1.78 12.60
C VAL A 96 6.13 2.37 11.28
N LEU A 97 7.22 3.15 11.28
CA LEU A 97 7.85 3.69 10.07
C LEU A 97 8.33 2.58 9.14
N PHE A 98 9.01 1.57 9.69
CA PHE A 98 9.51 0.43 8.92
C PHE A 98 8.36 -0.34 8.27
N VAL A 99 7.33 -0.66 9.04
CA VAL A 99 6.13 -1.36 8.58
C VAL A 99 5.37 -0.53 7.54
N ALA A 100 5.27 0.79 7.72
CA ALA A 100 4.60 1.66 6.75
C ALA A 100 5.36 1.72 5.42
N PHE A 101 6.69 1.83 5.47
CA PHE A 101 7.55 1.87 4.30
C PHE A 101 7.51 0.56 3.50
N PHE A 102 7.82 -0.57 4.13
CA PHE A 102 7.83 -1.87 3.45
C PHE A 102 6.42 -2.36 3.11
N GLY A 103 5.44 -2.06 3.95
CA GLY A 103 4.04 -2.35 3.71
C GLY A 103 3.38 -1.46 2.67
N THR A 104 4.08 -0.42 2.17
CA THR A 104 3.51 0.59 1.27
C THR A 104 2.18 1.12 1.81
N LEU A 105 2.12 1.35 3.14
CA LEU A 105 0.92 1.78 3.82
C LEU A 105 0.77 3.28 3.63
N ASN A 106 0.08 3.66 2.55
CA ASN A 106 -0.19 5.05 2.22
C ASN A 106 -1.69 5.27 2.04
N GLY A 107 -2.14 6.46 2.47
CA GLY A 107 -3.54 6.88 2.36
C GLY A 107 -3.88 7.71 1.14
N LEU A 108 -2.92 7.90 0.22
CA LEU A 108 -3.12 8.73 -0.96
C LEU A 108 -3.90 7.93 -2.00
N GLY A 109 -5.19 8.24 -2.13
CA GLY A 109 -6.09 7.71 -3.17
C GLY A 109 -5.81 8.27 -4.57
N THR A 110 -4.71 9.02 -4.75
CA THR A 110 -4.34 9.68 -6.01
C THR A 110 -3.84 8.71 -7.08
N ASP A 111 -3.65 7.42 -6.78
CA ASP A 111 -3.21 6.45 -7.80
C ASP A 111 -4.39 5.68 -8.45
N ARG A 112 -4.72 6.15 -9.67
CA ARG A 112 -5.17 5.41 -10.88
C ARG A 112 -6.64 4.98 -10.95
N GLY A 113 -7.49 5.91 -11.39
CA GLY A 113 -8.54 5.57 -12.34
C GLY A 113 -7.94 5.36 -13.75
N PRO A 114 -8.47 4.46 -14.59
CA PRO A 114 -8.05 4.33 -15.99
C PRO A 114 -8.53 5.48 -16.89
N LEU A 115 -9.03 6.56 -16.30
CA LEU A 115 -9.51 7.76 -16.97
C LEU A 115 -8.82 8.93 -16.28
N PHE A 116 -7.94 9.58 -17.04
CA PHE A 116 -7.37 10.92 -16.89
C PHE A 116 -7.56 11.63 -15.54
#